data_AF-A0A6I5N929-F1
#
_entry.id   AF-A0A6I5N929-F1
#
_cell.length_a   1.000
_cell.length_b   1.000
_cell.length_c   1.000
_cell.angle_alpha   90.00
_cell.angle_beta   90.00
_cell.angle_gamma   90.00
#
_symmetry.space_group_name_H-M   'P 1'
#
loop_
_entity.id
_entity.type
_entity.pdbx_description
1 polymer ?
#
loop_
_entity_poly.entity_id
_entity_poly.type
_entity_poly.pdbx_seq_one_letter_code
_entity_poly.pdbx_strand_id
1 'polypeptide(L)'
;MKDLLSNLLGIFAKSWWVEVSTGSPKCVYYFGPFESEAEAVQAQAGYIEDLKKEGAQQIQALVSRREDPPQLTVEYPETSAGKAEAALGNLS
;
A
#
# COMPACT_ATOMS: atom_id res chain seq x y z
N MET A 1 -20.74 -24.05 11.81
CA MET A 1 -21.32 -22.69 11.82
C MET A 1 -20.89 -21.93 13.08
N LYS A 2 -19.58 -21.77 13.27
CA LYS A 2 -18.95 -20.97 14.35
C LYS A 2 -17.93 -19.98 13.75
N ASP A 3 -17.45 -20.33 12.56
CA ASP A 3 -16.49 -19.58 11.76
C ASP A 3 -17.11 -18.31 11.15
N LEU A 4 -18.42 -18.34 10.86
CA LEU A 4 -19.16 -17.18 10.32
C LEU A 4 -19.44 -16.09 11.37
N LEU A 5 -19.57 -16.45 12.66
CA LEU A 5 -19.75 -15.48 13.75
C LEU A 5 -18.41 -14.98 14.29
N SER A 6 -17.38 -15.83 14.26
CA SER A 6 -16.01 -15.45 14.68
C SER A 6 -15.41 -14.40 13.74
N ASN A 7 -15.67 -14.52 12.43
CA ASN A 7 -15.27 -13.50 11.45
C ASN A 7 -16.15 -12.24 11.46
N LEU A 8 -17.29 -12.23 12.16
CA LEU A 8 -18.18 -11.07 12.29
C LEU A 8 -18.01 -10.31 13.62
N LEU A 9 -17.40 -10.92 14.65
CA LEU A 9 -17.03 -10.23 15.89
C LEU A 9 -15.57 -9.73 15.90
N GLY A 10 -14.70 -10.27 15.04
CA GLY A 10 -13.31 -9.82 14.92
C GLY A 10 -13.09 -8.53 14.09
N ILE A 11 -14.16 -7.98 13.49
CA ILE A 11 -14.11 -6.94 12.44
C ILE A 11 -14.13 -5.48 12.92
N PHE A 12 -14.03 -5.17 14.21
CA PHE A 12 -14.13 -3.76 14.67
C PHE A 12 -13.01 -3.28 15.59
N ALA A 13 -11.92 -4.03 15.73
CA ALA A 13 -10.73 -3.50 16.40
C ALA A 13 -9.98 -2.61 15.41
N LYS A 14 -10.01 -1.29 15.62
CA LYS A 14 -9.14 -0.36 14.88
C LYS A 14 -7.78 -0.29 15.55
N SER A 15 -6.75 -0.57 14.77
CA SER A 15 -5.35 -0.52 15.18
C SER A 15 -4.62 0.59 14.43
N TRP A 16 -3.44 0.96 14.90
CA TRP A 16 -2.59 1.90 14.18
C TRP A 16 -1.82 1.17 13.08
N TRP A 17 -1.81 1.76 11.89
CA TRP A 17 -1.15 1.21 10.71
C TRP A 17 -0.34 2.29 10.02
N VAL A 18 0.81 1.91 9.45
CA VAL A 18 1.59 2.73 8.53
C VAL A 18 1.27 2.26 7.11
N GLU A 19 0.62 3.12 6.32
CA GLU A 19 0.42 2.93 4.90
C GLU A 19 1.55 3.60 4.14
N VAL A 20 2.31 2.86 3.34
CA VAL A 20 3.39 3.39 2.50
C VAL A 20 3.04 3.16 1.04
N SER A 21 2.87 4.23 0.28
CA SER A 21 2.63 4.19 -1.16
C SER A 21 3.88 4.54 -1.93
N THR A 22 4.04 3.93 -3.10
CA THR A 22 5.19 4.07 -4.01
C THR A 22 4.68 4.37 -5.42
N GLY A 23 5.45 5.15 -6.18
CA GLY A 23 5.10 5.52 -7.55
C GLY A 23 5.74 4.65 -8.62
N SER A 24 6.91 4.06 -8.36
CA SER A 24 7.58 3.11 -9.25
C SER A 24 8.47 2.14 -8.45
N PRO A 25 8.19 0.82 -8.48
CA PRO A 25 6.92 0.24 -8.96
C PRO A 25 5.74 0.82 -8.18
N LYS A 26 4.55 0.87 -8.79
CA LYS A 26 3.36 1.41 -8.09
C LYS A 26 2.77 0.39 -7.12
N CYS A 27 3.09 0.54 -5.84
CA CYS A 27 2.63 -0.36 -4.77
C CYS A 27 2.12 0.41 -3.54
N VAL A 28 1.26 -0.21 -2.74
CA VAL A 28 0.86 0.23 -1.40
C VAL A 28 1.16 -0.88 -0.40
N TYR A 29 1.87 -0.54 0.67
CA TYR A 29 2.28 -1.43 1.75
C TYR A 29 1.61 -1.02 3.06
N TYR A 30 1.16 -1.98 3.86
CA TYR A 30 0.59 -1.76 5.17
C TYR A 30 1.43 -2.46 6.23
N PHE A 31 1.94 -1.69 7.20
CA PHE A 31 2.72 -2.18 8.32
C PHE A 31 1.97 -1.96 9.63
N GLY A 32 1.94 -2.98 10.49
CA GLY A 32 1.17 -3.01 11.73
C GLY A 32 0.62 -4.42 12.02
N PRO A 33 -0.39 -4.54 12.90
CA PRO A 33 -0.98 -3.46 13.71
C PRO A 33 -0.02 -2.98 14.80
N PHE A 34 -0.04 -1.67 15.09
CA PHE A 34 0.67 -1.05 16.21
C PHE A 34 -0.28 -0.73 17.36
N GLU A 35 0.24 -0.72 18.59
CA GLU A 35 -0.53 -0.42 19.81
C GLU A 35 -0.81 1.08 19.91
N SER A 36 0.06 1.94 19.36
CA SER A 36 -0.09 3.40 19.42
C SER A 36 0.37 4.11 18.13
N GLU A 37 -0.15 5.33 17.93
CA GLU A 37 0.31 6.22 16.85
C GLU A 37 1.81 6.50 16.95
N ALA A 38 2.30 6.73 18.17
CA ALA A 38 3.70 7.05 18.41
C ALA A 38 4.63 5.89 18.03
N GLU A 39 4.23 4.64 18.27
CA GLU A 39 4.95 3.45 17.85
C GLU A 39 4.99 3.35 16.32
N ALA A 40 3.84 3.55 15.66
CA ALA A 40 3.74 3.55 14.21
C ALA A 40 4.61 4.64 13.57
N VAL A 41 4.60 5.86 14.10
CA VAL A 41 5.43 6.99 13.64
C VAL A 41 6.92 6.70 13.84
N GLN A 42 7.32 6.06 14.95
CA GLN A 42 8.71 5.68 15.18
C GLN A 42 9.19 4.60 14.20
N ALA A 43 8.35 3.62 13.88
CA ALA A 43 8.67 2.55 12.94
C ALA A 43 8.65 3.02 11.47
N GLN A 44 7.83 4.01 11.14
CA GLN A 44 7.60 4.51 9.78
C GLN A 44 8.89 4.82 9.01
N ALA A 45 9.88 5.44 9.66
CA ALA A 45 11.12 5.83 9.00
C ALA A 45 11.90 4.61 8.44
N GLY A 46 11.93 3.51 9.19
CA GLY A 46 12.60 2.27 8.77
C GLY A 46 12.00 1.69 7.49
N TYR A 47 10.67 1.64 7.40
CA TYR A 47 9.99 1.14 6.18
C TYR A 47 10.28 2.00 4.96
N ILE A 48 10.31 3.33 5.12
CA ILE A 48 10.66 4.24 4.03
C ILE A 48 12.11 4.02 3.59
N GLU A 49 13.04 3.87 4.52
CA GLU A 49 14.45 3.65 4.21
C GLU A 49 14.68 2.32 3.49
N ASP A 50 14.01 1.26 3.89
CA ASP A 50 14.15 -0.04 3.25
C ASP A 50 13.59 -0.03 1.82
N LEU A 51 12.38 0.53 1.62
CA LEU A 51 11.80 0.68 0.28
C LEU A 51 12.67 1.57 -0.63
N LYS A 52 13.32 2.61 -0.09
CA LYS A 52 14.29 3.42 -0.84
C LYS A 52 15.50 2.59 -1.29
N LYS A 53 16.04 1.73 -0.42
CA LYS A 53 17.18 0.85 -0.74
C LYS A 53 16.81 -0.19 -1.79
N GLU A 54 15.56 -0.63 -1.81
CA GLU A 54 15.01 -1.53 -2.83
C GLU A 54 14.77 -0.84 -4.18
N GLY A 55 14.93 0.49 -4.25
CA GLY A 55 14.81 1.28 -5.48
C GLY A 55 13.41 1.84 -5.72
N ALA A 56 12.50 1.74 -4.75
CA ALA A 56 11.18 2.33 -4.88
C ALA A 56 11.25 3.87 -4.91
N GLN A 57 10.45 4.47 -5.78
CA GLN A 57 10.41 5.90 -6.02
C GLN A 57 9.09 6.54 -5.58
N GLN A 58 9.10 7.85 -5.36
CA GLN A 58 7.91 8.64 -5.00
C GLN A 58 7.19 8.07 -3.76
N ILE A 59 7.96 7.72 -2.74
CA ILE A 59 7.45 7.11 -1.51
C ILE A 59 6.71 8.16 -0.67
N GLN A 60 5.49 7.83 -0.25
CA GLN A 60 4.71 8.60 0.72
C GLN A 60 4.20 7.67 1.80
N ALA A 61 4.19 8.12 3.05
CA ALA A 61 3.77 7.30 4.16
C ALA A 61 2.77 8.04 5.06
N LEU A 62 1.73 7.33 5.48
CA LEU A 62 0.62 7.84 6.27
C LEU A 62 0.40 6.91 7.47
N VAL A 63 0.44 7.49 8.67
CA VAL A 63 0.01 6.79 9.89
C VAL A 63 -1.47 7.06 10.10
N SER A 64 -2.26 6.00 10.22
CA SER A 64 -3.70 6.15 10.47
C SER A 64 -4.25 5.00 11.30
N ARG A 65 -5.31 5.29 12.06
CA ARG A 65 -6.04 4.28 12.82
C ARG A 65 -7.18 3.72 11.98
N ARG A 66 -7.11 2.43 11.62
CA ARG A 66 -8.02 1.77 10.69
C ARG A 66 -8.27 0.30 11.05
N GLU A 67 -9.27 -0.29 10.41
CA GLU A 67 -9.47 -1.74 10.40
C GLU A 67 -8.32 -2.43 9.67
N ASP A 68 -8.10 -3.70 9.98
CA ASP A 68 -7.05 -4.49 9.38
C ASP A 68 -7.24 -4.57 7.85
N PRO A 69 -6.20 -4.24 7.06
CA PRO A 69 -6.31 -4.26 5.63
C PRO A 69 -6.49 -5.71 5.14
N PRO A 70 -7.31 -5.95 4.10
CA PRO A 70 -7.52 -7.29 3.57
C PRO A 70 -6.25 -7.88 2.92
N GLN A 71 -5.29 -7.03 2.55
CA GLN A 71 -3.99 -7.40 1.98
C GLN A 71 -2.93 -6.41 2.48
N LEU A 72 -1.74 -6.92 2.83
CA LEU A 72 -0.63 -6.09 3.33
C LEU A 72 0.18 -5.42 2.22
N THR A 73 0.14 -5.98 1.02
CA THR A 73 0.80 -5.44 -0.17
C THR A 73 -0.20 -5.43 -1.30
N VAL A 74 -0.40 -4.26 -1.91
CA VAL A 74 -1.26 -4.07 -3.07
C VAL A 74 -0.41 -3.52 -4.20
N GLU A 75 -0.21 -4.34 -5.23
CA GLU A 75 0.56 -3.98 -6.42
C GLU A 75 -0.38 -3.49 -7.52
N TYR A 76 -0.02 -2.40 -8.18
CA TYR A 76 -0.75 -1.90 -9.33
C TYR A 76 0.08 -2.15 -10.60
N PRO A 77 -0.54 -2.64 -11.69
CA PRO A 77 0.18 -2.79 -12.94
C PRO A 77 0.69 -1.43 -13.41
N GLU A 78 1.97 -1.36 -13.77
CA GLU A 78 2.55 -0.21 -14.45
C GLU A 78 1.70 0.02 -15.70
N THR A 79 0.95 1.12 -15.71
CA THR A 79 0.12 1.44 -16.87
C THR A 79 1.09 1.80 -17.98
N SER A 80 1.21 0.94 -19.00
CA SER A 80 1.99 1.18 -20.20
C SER A 80 1.33 2.26 -21.08
N ALA A 81 1.06 3.43 -20.51
CA ALA A 81 0.65 4.63 -21.23
C ALA A 81 1.89 5.22 -21.93
N GLY A 82 2.31 4.59 -23.02
CA GLY A 82 3.50 5.02 -23.77
C GLY A 82 3.91 4.20 -25.00
N LYS A 83 3.02 3.35 -25.55
CA LYS A 83 3.17 2.82 -26.92
C LYS A 83 1.87 2.98 -27.71
N ALA A 84 1.54 4.22 -28.03
CA ALA A 84 0.62 4.54 -29.11
C ALA A 84 1.16 5.78 -29.84
N GLU A 85 2.38 5.65 -30.38
CA GLU A 85 2.92 6.57 -31.39
C GLU A 85 2.99 5.80 -32.72
N ALA A 86 2.52 6.45 -33.79
CA ALA A 86 2.58 6.06 -35.20
C ALA A 86 1.61 4.95 -35.71
N ALA A 87 0.35 5.33 -35.93
CA ALA A 87 -0.47 4.77 -37.01
C ALA A 87 -1.28 5.89 -37.70
N LEU A 88 -0.58 6.90 -38.21
CA LEU A 88 -1.11 7.77 -39.27
C LEU A 88 -0.14 7.64 -40.45
N GLY A 89 -0.59 7.10 -41.58
CA GLY A 89 0.20 7.12 -42.81
C GLY A 89 0.00 5.96 -43.77
N ASN A 90 -1.22 5.65 -44.17
CA ASN A 90 -1.53 5.39 -45.58
C ASN A 90 -3.03 5.16 -45.73
N LEU A 91 -3.67 6.00 -46.55
CA LEU A 91 -4.80 5.71 -47.46
C LEU A 91 -5.35 7.07 -47.90
N SER A 92 -4.71 7.63 -48.93
CA SER A 92 -5.31 8.54 -49.90
C SER A 92 -4.83 8.10 -51.28
#